data_AF-A0A7X8QY30-F1
#
_entry.id   AF-A0A7X8QY30-F1
#
_cell.length_a   1.000
_cell.length_b   1.000
_cell.length_c   1.000
_cell.angle_alpha   90.00
_cell.angle_beta   90.00
_cell.angle_gamma   90.00
#
_symmetry.space_group_name_H-M   'P 1'
#
loop_
_entity.id
_entity.type
_entity.pdbx_description
1 polymer ?
#
loop_
_entity_poly.entity_id
_entity_poly.type
_entity_poly.pdbx_seq_one_letter_code
_entity_poly.pdbx_strand_id
1 'polypeptide(L)'
;MDLFQKCYDYTQVKEAMKAGIYPYFHALQSGQDTVVSMEGHRTIMIGSNNYLGLTSDPRVKEAAIKAIEKYGSGCSGSRFLNGTLEIHLELEEELAKFLNKEACITFSTGFQSNLGIISAIAGRNDVILCDKENHASIYDACR
;
A
#
# COMPACT_ATOMS: atom_id res chain seq x y z
N MET A 1 -32.29 -12.57 -6.53
CA MET A 1 -31.64 -11.66 -5.57
C MET A 1 -30.63 -10.85 -6.36
N ASP A 2 -30.78 -9.53 -6.40
CA ASP A 2 -29.82 -8.65 -7.08
C ASP A 2 -28.47 -8.68 -6.36
N LEU A 3 -27.37 -8.78 -7.11
CA LEU A 3 -26.00 -8.77 -6.59
C LEU A 3 -25.71 -7.50 -5.77
N PHE A 4 -26.34 -6.39 -6.15
CA PHE A 4 -26.13 -5.07 -5.53
C PHE A 4 -27.10 -4.76 -4.40
N GLN A 5 -28.12 -5.60 -4.15
CA GLN A 5 -29.11 -5.34 -3.10
C GLN A 5 -28.45 -5.05 -1.75
N LYS A 6 -27.47 -5.87 -1.36
CA LYS A 6 -26.67 -5.70 -0.14
C LYS A 6 -25.93 -4.35 -0.05
N CYS A 7 -25.58 -3.74 -1.18
CA CYS A 7 -24.93 -2.43 -1.23
C CYS A 7 -25.95 -1.31 -1.04
N TYR A 8 -27.16 -1.47 -1.59
CA TYR A 8 -28.25 -0.49 -1.43
C TYR A 8 -28.82 -0.48 -0.02
N ASP A 9 -28.88 -1.66 0.61
CA ASP A 9 -29.38 -1.84 1.97
C ASP A 9 -28.42 -1.27 3.03
N TYR A 10 -27.15 -1.03 2.68
CA TYR A 10 -26.17 -0.45 3.59
C TYR A 10 -26.28 1.09 3.63
N THR A 11 -27.00 1.62 4.63
CA THR A 11 -27.31 3.05 4.74
C THR A 11 -26.41 3.85 5.67
N GLN A 12 -25.59 3.19 6.51
CA GLN A 12 -24.82 3.85 7.59
C GLN A 12 -23.93 5.00 7.08
N VAL A 13 -23.34 4.85 5.89
CA VAL A 13 -22.52 5.90 5.27
C VAL A 13 -23.35 7.16 4.96
N LYS A 14 -24.55 6.99 4.40
CA LYS A 14 -25.46 8.11 4.08
C LYS A 14 -25.91 8.82 5.36
N GLU A 15 -26.18 8.05 6.41
CA GLU A 15 -26.55 8.58 7.71
C GLU A 15 -25.40 9.39 8.34
N ALA A 16 -24.17 8.87 8.31
CA ALA A 16 -22.98 9.57 8.79
C ALA A 16 -22.69 10.87 8.01
N MET A 17 -22.86 10.86 6.68
CA MET A 17 -22.74 12.06 5.85
C MET A 17 -23.81 13.11 6.21
N LYS A 18 -25.07 12.68 6.33
CA LYS A 18 -26.18 13.57 6.73
C LYS A 18 -25.97 14.18 8.12
N ALA A 19 -25.36 13.43 9.03
CA ALA A 19 -25.03 13.89 10.38
C ALA A 19 -23.74 14.73 10.45
N GLY A 20 -22.98 14.87 9.36
CA GLY A 20 -21.73 15.64 9.33
C GLY A 20 -20.55 14.99 10.07
N ILE A 21 -20.57 13.66 10.23
CA ILE A 21 -19.54 12.89 10.97
C ILE A 21 -18.80 11.88 10.10
N TYR A 22 -18.91 11.98 8.78
CA TYR A 22 -18.28 11.05 7.84
C TYR A 22 -16.76 11.27 7.78
N PRO A 23 -15.92 10.29 8.20
CA PRO A 23 -14.49 10.53 8.40
C PRO A 23 -13.61 10.13 7.21
N TYR A 24 -14.20 9.66 6.11
CA TYR A 24 -13.44 9.05 5.01
C TYR A 24 -13.29 9.99 3.83
N PHE A 25 -12.20 9.79 3.07
CA PHE A 25 -11.93 10.45 1.79
C PHE A 25 -11.77 11.98 1.86
N HIS A 26 -11.35 12.53 3.01
CA HIS A 26 -10.92 13.92 3.09
C HIS A 26 -9.69 14.15 2.19
N ALA A 27 -9.80 15.08 1.25
CA ALA A 27 -8.79 15.32 0.24
C ALA A 27 -7.70 16.28 0.73
N LEU A 28 -6.46 15.83 0.69
CA LEU A 28 -5.30 16.68 0.88
C LEU A 28 -5.11 17.60 -0.33
N GLN A 29 -4.81 18.87 -0.07
CA GLN A 29 -4.51 19.91 -1.05
C GLN A 29 -3.01 20.26 -1.09
N SER A 30 -2.21 19.62 -0.23
CA SER A 30 -0.75 19.72 -0.17
C SER A 30 -0.12 18.33 -0.29
N GLY A 31 1.22 18.29 -0.36
CA GLY A 31 1.95 17.03 -0.10
C GLY A 31 1.73 16.54 1.33
N GLN A 32 1.98 15.24 1.56
CA GLN A 32 1.87 14.63 2.87
C GLN A 32 3.04 15.04 3.76
N ASP A 33 2.73 15.65 4.91
CA ASP A 33 3.70 16.15 5.89
C ASP A 33 3.06 16.18 7.30
N THR A 34 3.81 16.64 8.30
CA THR A 34 3.35 16.90 9.67
C THR A 34 2.22 17.93 9.75
N VAL A 35 2.17 18.87 8.80
CA VAL A 35 1.06 19.82 8.62
C VAL A 35 0.65 19.82 7.15
N VAL A 36 -0.65 19.65 6.91
CA VAL A 36 -1.24 19.56 5.57
C VAL A 36 -2.27 20.66 5.34
N SER A 37 -2.54 20.98 4.07
CA SER A 37 -3.74 21.71 3.67
C SER A 37 -4.84 20.71 3.37
N MET A 38 -5.98 20.83 4.03
CA MET A 38 -7.14 19.96 3.85
C MET A 38 -8.39 20.80 4.05
N GLU A 39 -9.32 20.76 3.10
CA GLU A 39 -10.58 21.52 3.17
C GLU A 39 -10.39 23.04 3.36
N GLY A 40 -9.31 23.61 2.83
CA GLY A 40 -8.97 25.02 2.98
C GLY A 40 -8.35 25.39 4.35
N HIS A 41 -8.09 24.40 5.21
CA HIS A 41 -7.51 24.58 6.53
C HIS A 41 -6.10 23.99 6.63
N ARG A 42 -5.24 24.66 7.41
CA ARG A 42 -3.98 24.07 7.87
C ARG A 42 -4.26 23.11 9.02
N THR A 43 -3.94 21.84 8.83
CA THR A 43 -4.29 20.74 9.75
C THR A 43 -3.04 19.97 10.15
N ILE A 44 -2.88 19.70 11.45
CA ILE A 44 -1.80 18.83 11.95
C ILE A 44 -2.15 17.38 11.61
N MET A 45 -1.27 16.69 10.89
CA MET A 45 -1.49 15.32 10.42
C MET A 45 -0.98 14.30 11.44
N ILE A 46 -1.89 13.74 12.23
CA ILE A 46 -1.63 12.67 13.20
C ILE A 46 -2.27 11.33 12.81
N GLY A 47 -2.75 11.21 11.56
CA GLY A 47 -3.40 10.01 11.01
C GLY A 47 -2.65 9.39 9.83
N SER A 48 -1.33 9.54 9.78
CA SER A 48 -0.47 9.09 8.66
C SER A 48 0.47 7.97 9.09
N ASN A 49 0.90 7.15 8.13
CA ASN A 49 1.96 6.14 8.29
C ASN A 49 3.36 6.67 7.91
N ASN A 50 3.52 7.99 7.74
CA ASN A 50 4.79 8.62 7.36
C ASN A 50 5.72 8.79 8.58
N TYR A 51 6.09 7.70 9.22
CA TYR A 51 6.78 7.71 10.52
C TYR A 51 8.10 8.48 10.54
N LEU A 52 8.84 8.46 9.43
CA LEU A 52 10.15 9.10 9.31
C LEU A 52 10.13 10.41 8.49
N GLY A 53 8.96 10.84 8.02
CA GLY A 53 8.86 12.07 7.22
C GLY A 53 9.41 11.97 5.79
N LEU A 54 9.77 10.77 5.31
CA LEU A 54 10.54 10.60 4.07
C LEU A 54 9.78 10.94 2.78
N THR A 55 8.45 10.98 2.80
CA THR A 55 7.65 11.42 1.63
C THR A 55 7.98 12.84 1.19
N SER A 56 8.42 13.69 2.12
CA SER A 56 8.79 15.08 1.84
C SER A 56 10.29 15.28 1.58
N ASP A 57 11.13 14.26 1.83
CA ASP A 57 12.59 14.37 1.75
C ASP A 57 13.03 14.71 0.31
N PRO A 58 13.80 15.79 0.11
CA PRO A 58 14.20 16.24 -1.21
C PRO A 58 15.06 15.21 -1.96
N ARG A 59 15.83 14.38 -1.26
CA ARG A 59 16.67 13.34 -1.87
C ARG A 59 15.82 12.23 -2.47
N VAL A 60 14.73 11.85 -1.79
CA VAL A 60 13.79 10.82 -2.25
C VAL A 60 13.02 11.31 -3.47
N LYS A 61 12.55 12.56 -3.45
CA LYS A 61 11.85 13.18 -4.60
C LYS A 61 12.74 13.26 -5.82
N GLU A 62 13.98 13.72 -5.65
CA GLU A 62 14.96 13.83 -6.73
C GLU A 62 15.29 12.46 -7.36
N ALA A 63 15.45 11.42 -6.53
CA ALA A 63 15.67 10.06 -7.03
C ALA A 63 14.47 9.54 -7.85
N ALA A 64 13.24 9.82 -7.43
CA ALA A 64 12.04 9.46 -8.16
C ALA A 64 11.96 10.17 -9.53
N ILE A 65 12.29 11.47 -9.59
CA ILE A 65 12.33 12.23 -10.85
C ILE A 65 13.35 11.61 -11.82
N LYS A 66 14.56 11.32 -11.35
CA LYS A 66 15.61 10.68 -12.16
C LYS A 66 15.21 9.28 -12.65
N ALA A 67 14.51 8.52 -11.82
CA ALA A 67 14.00 7.21 -12.23
C ALA A 67 12.98 7.33 -13.37
N ILE A 68 12.08 8.33 -13.31
CA ILE A 68 11.13 8.61 -14.39
C ILE A 68 11.86 9.02 -15.68
N GLU A 69 12.87 9.88 -15.58
CA GLU A 69 13.67 10.30 -16.74
C GLU A 69 14.43 9.12 -17.39
N LYS A 70 14.98 8.21 -16.59
CA LYS A 70 15.77 7.06 -17.08
C LYS A 70 14.91 5.90 -17.59
N TYR A 71 13.85 5.53 -16.85
CA TYR A 71 13.08 4.30 -17.08
C TYR A 71 11.66 4.53 -17.61
N GLY A 72 11.18 5.77 -17.62
CA GLY A 72 9.81 6.10 -18.00
C GLY A 72 8.81 5.97 -16.85
N SER A 73 7.53 6.09 -17.17
CA SER A 73 6.43 6.12 -16.19
C SER A 73 6.00 4.74 -15.67
N GLY A 74 6.51 3.64 -16.24
CA GLY A 74 6.13 2.29 -15.84
C GLY A 74 6.79 1.20 -16.69
N CYS A 75 6.55 -0.05 -16.29
CA CYS A 75 7.23 -1.22 -16.87
C CYS A 75 6.40 -1.98 -17.93
N SER A 76 5.09 -1.69 -18.04
CA SER A 76 4.17 -2.32 -19.00
C SER A 76 4.24 -3.86 -19.06
N GLY A 77 4.50 -4.51 -17.93
CA GLY A 77 4.69 -5.95 -17.84
C GLY A 77 4.82 -6.42 -16.39
N SER A 78 4.56 -7.71 -16.17
CA SER A 78 4.82 -8.34 -14.87
C SER A 78 6.32 -8.57 -14.66
N ARG A 79 6.75 -8.66 -13.40
CA ARG A 79 8.13 -9.07 -13.06
C ARG A 79 8.53 -10.42 -13.65
N PHE A 80 7.55 -11.30 -13.86
CA PHE A 80 7.75 -12.63 -14.45
C PHE A 80 8.06 -12.60 -15.96
N LEU A 81 7.61 -11.57 -16.67
CA LEU A 81 7.85 -11.40 -18.10
C LEU A 81 8.80 -10.22 -18.34
N ASN A 82 8.30 -9.13 -18.92
CA ASN A 82 9.09 -7.99 -19.38
C ASN A 82 9.10 -6.80 -18.39
N GLY A 83 8.66 -6.99 -17.15
CA GLY A 83 8.50 -5.91 -16.17
C GLY A 83 9.66 -5.71 -15.20
N THR A 84 10.75 -6.45 -15.34
CA THR A 84 11.92 -6.31 -14.45
C THR A 84 12.88 -5.26 -15.00
N LEU A 85 13.13 -4.21 -14.21
CA LEU A 85 14.15 -3.21 -14.45
C LEU A 85 15.36 -3.47 -13.56
N GLU A 86 16.53 -2.94 -13.95
CA GLU A 86 17.76 -2.98 -13.16
C GLU A 86 17.55 -2.47 -11.72
N ILE A 87 16.84 -1.35 -11.53
CA ILE A 87 16.52 -0.79 -10.21
C ILE A 87 15.67 -1.70 -9.32
N HIS A 88 14.91 -2.65 -9.88
CA HIS A 88 14.19 -3.62 -9.07
C HIS A 88 15.16 -4.62 -8.43
N LEU A 89 16.16 -5.07 -9.20
CA LEU A 89 17.16 -6.02 -8.73
C LEU A 89 18.09 -5.36 -7.71
N GLU A 90 18.51 -4.11 -7.96
CA GLU A 90 19.29 -3.32 -7.00
C GLU A 90 18.53 -3.13 -5.68
N LEU A 91 17.24 -2.76 -5.74
CA LEU A 91 16.40 -2.62 -4.56
C LEU A 91 16.26 -3.93 -3.78
N GLU A 92 16.07 -5.06 -4.47
CA GLU A 92 15.96 -6.38 -3.84
C GLU A 92 17.26 -6.80 -3.15
N GLU A 93 18.41 -6.53 -3.76
CA GLU A 93 19.72 -6.79 -3.15
C GLU A 93 19.93 -5.93 -1.89
N GLU A 94 19.68 -4.63 -1.97
CA GLU A 94 19.85 -3.71 -0.85
C GLU A 94 18.86 -3.99 0.30
N LEU A 95 17.62 -4.37 -0.03
CA LEU A 95 16.64 -4.80 0.98
C LEU A 95 17.06 -6.12 1.64
N ALA A 96 17.59 -7.08 0.88
CA ALA A 96 18.08 -8.34 1.43
C ALA A 96 19.23 -8.09 2.44
N LYS A 97 20.17 -7.21 2.08
CA LYS A 97 21.26 -6.77 2.99
C LYS A 97 20.70 -6.06 4.23
N PHE A 98 19.79 -5.11 4.05
CA PHE A 98 19.18 -4.35 5.15
C PHE A 98 18.44 -5.24 6.15
N LEU A 99 17.70 -6.24 5.65
CA LEU A 99 16.93 -7.18 6.46
C LEU A 99 17.76 -8.37 6.95
N ASN A 100 19.05 -8.45 6.59
CA ASN A 100 19.94 -9.56 6.86
C ASN A 100 19.36 -10.92 6.40
N LYS A 101 18.98 -10.98 5.12
CA LYS A 101 18.44 -12.17 4.43
C LYS A 101 19.25 -12.48 3.18
N GLU A 102 19.21 -13.73 2.74
CA GLU A 102 19.94 -14.20 1.54
C GLU A 102 19.39 -13.58 0.25
N ALA A 103 18.08 -13.33 0.19
CA ALA A 103 17.40 -12.73 -0.95
C ALA A 103 16.14 -11.99 -0.52
N CYS A 104 15.66 -11.10 -1.40
CA CYS A 104 14.39 -10.40 -1.27
C CYS A 104 13.65 -10.43 -2.60
N ILE A 105 12.32 -10.38 -2.55
CA ILE A 105 11.48 -10.15 -3.72
C ILE A 105 10.47 -9.04 -3.41
N THR A 106 10.30 -8.12 -4.35
CA THR A 106 9.38 -6.99 -4.23
C THR A 106 8.05 -7.29 -4.92
N PHE A 107 6.97 -6.79 -4.32
CA PHE A 107 5.62 -6.80 -4.87
C PHE A 107 5.14 -5.36 -5.04
N SER A 108 4.15 -5.13 -5.90
CA SER A 108 3.62 -3.78 -6.16
C SER A 108 2.95 -3.15 -4.94
N THR A 109 2.44 -3.95 -3.98
CA THR A 109 1.85 -3.47 -2.73
C THR A 109 2.15 -4.43 -1.58
N GLY A 110 2.17 -3.94 -0.34
CA GLY A 110 2.29 -4.79 0.85
C GLY A 110 1.11 -5.75 1.04
N PHE A 111 -0.07 -5.41 0.52
CA PHE A 111 -1.21 -6.33 0.49
C PHE A 111 -0.90 -7.56 -0.38
N GLN A 112 -0.39 -7.34 -1.60
CA GLN A 112 0.01 -8.41 -2.51
C GLN A 112 1.21 -9.22 -2.00
N SER A 113 2.12 -8.61 -1.22
CA SER A 113 3.19 -9.36 -0.56
C SER A 113 2.63 -10.47 0.33
N ASN A 114 1.67 -10.14 1.21
CA ASN A 114 1.03 -11.12 2.09
C ASN A 114 0.20 -12.16 1.29
N LEU A 115 -0.61 -11.69 0.34
CA LEU A 115 -1.41 -12.56 -0.52
C LEU A 115 -0.54 -13.57 -1.28
N GLY A 116 0.53 -13.09 -1.91
CA GLY A 116 1.40 -13.92 -2.73
C GLY A 116 2.19 -14.94 -1.93
N ILE A 117 2.80 -14.54 -0.80
CA ILE A 117 3.69 -15.44 -0.06
C ILE A 117 2.93 -16.53 0.71
N ILE A 118 1.84 -16.16 1.38
CA ILE A 118 1.10 -17.11 2.23
C ILE A 118 0.40 -18.15 1.35
N SER A 119 -0.27 -17.72 0.28
CA SER A 119 -0.98 -18.64 -0.63
C SER A 119 -0.04 -19.54 -1.45
N ALA A 120 1.21 -19.12 -1.66
CA ALA A 120 2.20 -19.93 -2.37
C ALA A 120 2.86 -21.00 -1.48
N ILE A 121 2.98 -20.76 -0.17
CA ILE A 121 3.68 -21.67 0.75
C ILE A 121 2.72 -22.69 1.36
N ALA A 122 1.52 -22.26 1.78
CA ALA A 122 0.57 -23.15 2.46
C ALA A 122 -0.35 -23.85 1.44
N GLY A 123 -0.30 -25.18 1.42
CA GLY A 123 -1.13 -26.03 0.56
C GLY A 123 -2.31 -26.69 1.28
N ARG A 124 -2.97 -27.60 0.57
CA ARG A 124 -4.21 -28.29 1.02
C ARG A 124 -4.10 -29.01 2.35
N ASN A 125 -2.90 -29.45 2.73
CA ASN A 125 -2.67 -30.29 3.91
C ASN A 125 -1.86 -29.55 4.99
N ASP A 126 -1.66 -28.25 4.83
CA ASP A 126 -0.95 -27.42 5.79
C ASP A 126 -1.95 -26.67 6.69
N VAL A 127 -1.45 -26.17 7.82
CA VAL A 127 -2.23 -25.36 8.76
C VAL A 127 -1.55 -24.01 8.93
N ILE A 128 -2.31 -22.94 8.79
CA ILE A 128 -1.86 -21.58 9.09
C ILE A 128 -2.40 -21.19 10.47
N LEU A 129 -1.50 -20.79 11.38
CA LEU A 129 -1.88 -20.24 12.68
C LEU A 129 -1.86 -18.70 12.58
N CYS A 130 -3.03 -18.08 12.75
CA CYS A 130 -3.20 -16.64 12.65
C CYS A 130 -3.50 -16.02 14.01
N ASP A 131 -2.88 -14.87 14.27
CA ASP A 131 -3.30 -13.99 15.35
C ASP A 131 -4.66 -13.36 15.00
N LYS A 132 -5.52 -13.16 16.01
CA LYS A 132 -6.85 -12.58 15.84
C LYS A 132 -6.80 -11.16 15.28
N GLU A 133 -5.77 -10.39 15.61
CA GLU A 133 -5.62 -8.99 15.20
C GLU A 133 -4.71 -8.82 13.96
N ASN A 134 -4.46 -9.92 13.23
CA ASN A 134 -3.72 -9.86 11.98
C ASN A 134 -4.37 -8.88 10.98
N HIS A 135 -3.51 -8.22 10.20
CA HIS A 135 -3.97 -7.32 9.15
C HIS A 135 -4.85 -8.06 8.12
N ALA A 136 -5.85 -7.37 7.57
CA ALA A 136 -6.82 -7.96 6.63
C ALA A 136 -6.17 -8.68 5.44
N SER A 137 -5.03 -8.19 4.95
CA SER A 137 -4.30 -8.86 3.86
C SER A 137 -3.80 -10.26 4.18
N ILE A 138 -3.50 -10.55 5.46
CA ILE A 138 -3.09 -11.88 5.92
C ILE A 138 -4.31 -12.79 5.95
N TYR A 139 -5.44 -12.30 6.47
CA TYR A 139 -6.71 -13.03 6.44
C TYR A 139 -7.12 -13.40 5.01
N ASP A 140 -7.10 -12.45 4.09
CA ASP A 140 -7.43 -12.70 2.69
C ASP A 140 -6.47 -13.70 2.02
N ALA A 141 -5.21 -13.75 2.46
CA ALA A 141 -4.25 -14.72 1.96
C ALA A 141 -4.45 -16.14 2.50
N CYS A 142 -5.15 -16.30 3.63
CA CYS A 142 -5.42 -17.59 4.26
C CYS A 142 -6.75 -18.21 3.78
N ARG A 143 -7.54 -17.49 2.98
CA ARG A 143 -8.89 -17.90 2.56
C ARG A 143 -8.92 -18.63 1.23
#